data_AF-A0A6A4CUC9-F1
#
_entry.id   AF-A0A6A4CUC9-F1
#
_cell.length_a   1.000
_cell.length_b   1.000
_cell.length_c   1.000
_cell.angle_alpha   90.00
_cell.angle_beta   90.00
_cell.angle_gamma   90.00
#
_symmetry.space_group_name_H-M   'P 1'
#
loop_
_entity.id
_entity.type
_entity.pdbx_description
1 polymer ?
#
loop_
_entity_poly.entity_id
_entity_poly.type
_entity_poly.pdbx_seq_one_letter_code
_entity_poly.pdbx_strand_id
1 'polypeptide(L)'
;MYAWYFPKEQGRSKGKRHKWTAAVVWLDNPALENPTILAVSTIGVSGVYDIKKKNATQTCDRWGCTAPFGEFINGTSPMLVYGMGDKAAGVEPTTGRDKGELQDLFMWEQLTDAARSGLTGAGFGAPIIDEAFTPNLESARPFF
;
A
#
# COMPACT_ATOMS: atom_id res chain seq x y z
N MET A 1 -2.03 4.43 -7.09
CA MET A 1 -2.39 3.64 -5.88
C MET A 1 -2.61 2.22 -6.34
N TYR A 2 -2.11 1.24 -5.59
CA TYR A 2 -2.36 -0.18 -5.79
C TYR A 2 -3.22 -0.67 -4.64
N ALA A 3 -4.18 -1.55 -4.92
CA ALA A 3 -5.08 -2.08 -3.91
C ALA A 3 -5.26 -3.59 -4.09
N TRP A 4 -5.36 -4.28 -2.96
CA TRP A 4 -5.56 -5.73 -2.92
C TRP A 4 -6.81 -6.05 -2.12
N TYR A 5 -7.59 -6.99 -2.66
CA TYR A 5 -8.74 -7.55 -1.99
C TYR A 5 -8.44 -8.94 -1.44
N PHE A 6 -8.80 -9.16 -0.19
CA PHE A 6 -8.77 -10.46 0.46
C PHE A 6 -10.20 -10.82 0.90
N PRO A 7 -10.68 -12.06 0.65
CA PRO A 7 -12.02 -12.49 1.07
C PRO A 7 -12.26 -12.40 2.57
N LYS A 8 -11.19 -12.50 3.37
CA LYS A 8 -11.21 -12.37 4.83
C LYS A 8 -9.94 -11.69 5.33
N GLU A 9 -10.06 -10.98 6.45
CA GLU A 9 -8.94 -10.56 7.29
C GLU A 9 -8.97 -11.36 8.59
N GLN A 10 -7.79 -11.76 9.04
CA GLN A 10 -7.59 -12.43 10.30
C GLN A 10 -6.37 -11.80 10.99
N GLY A 11 -6.61 -11.10 12.09
CA GLY A 11 -5.58 -10.83 13.10
C GLY A 11 -5.43 -12.03 14.04
N ARG A 12 -4.52 -11.93 15.01
CA ARG A 12 -4.30 -12.98 16.01
C ARG A 12 -5.54 -13.25 16.86
N SER A 13 -6.26 -12.20 17.25
CA SER A 13 -7.38 -12.30 18.20
C SER A 13 -8.76 -12.00 17.58
N LYS A 14 -8.81 -11.38 16.39
CA LYS A 14 -10.06 -11.00 15.71
C LYS A 14 -9.96 -11.18 14.20
N GLY A 15 -11.11 -11.33 13.55
CA GLY A 15 -11.20 -11.37 12.10
C GLY A 15 -12.49 -10.76 11.60
N LYS A 16 -12.55 -10.45 10.31
CA LYS A 16 -13.75 -9.99 9.62
C LYS A 16 -13.78 -10.45 8.18
N ARG A 17 -14.99 -10.51 7.61
CA ARG A 17 -15.19 -10.74 6.19
C ARG A 17 -14.80 -9.48 5.42
N HIS A 18 -14.17 -9.69 4.27
CA HIS A 18 -13.67 -8.66 3.36
C HIS A 18 -12.53 -7.83 3.94
N LYS A 19 -11.47 -7.68 3.14
CA LYS A 19 -10.41 -6.75 3.44
C LYS A 19 -9.91 -6.13 2.16
N TRP A 20 -9.94 -4.82 2.13
CA TRP A 20 -9.12 -4.04 1.25
C TRP A 20 -7.91 -3.50 1.99
N THR A 21 -6.80 -3.44 1.29
CA THR A 21 -5.57 -2.78 1.71
C THR A 21 -4.93 -2.16 0.48
N ALA A 22 -4.05 -1.20 0.67
CA ALA A 22 -3.51 -0.40 -0.41
C ALA A 22 -2.08 0.06 -0.14
N ALA A 23 -1.39 0.34 -1.24
CA ALA A 23 -0.13 1.03 -1.26
C ALA A 23 -0.20 2.21 -2.25
N VAL A 24 0.40 3.34 -1.88
CA VAL A 24 0.55 4.51 -2.75
C VAL A 24 2.04 4.68 -3.02
N VAL A 25 2.41 4.67 -4.29
CA VAL A 25 3.77 4.92 -4.76
C VAL A 25 3.84 6.33 -5.26
N TRP A 26 4.68 7.16 -4.64
CA TRP A 26 4.85 8.57 -4.98
C TRP A 26 6.06 8.70 -5.90
N LEU A 27 5.82 9.19 -7.11
CA LEU A 27 6.85 9.43 -8.11
C LEU A 27 7.16 10.93 -8.18
N ASP A 28 8.36 11.27 -8.66
CA ASP A 28 8.72 12.64 -9.00
C ASP A 28 7.92 13.15 -10.22
N ASN A 29 7.99 12.43 -11.33
CA ASN A 29 7.29 12.74 -12.56
C ASN A 29 7.04 11.47 -13.38
N PRO A 30 5.78 11.02 -13.52
CA PRO A 30 5.45 9.81 -14.27
C PRO A 30 5.68 9.95 -15.80
N ALA A 31 5.92 11.15 -16.32
CA ALA A 31 6.21 11.38 -17.73
C ALA A 31 7.67 11.09 -18.13
N LEU A 32 8.55 10.83 -17.15
CA LEU A 32 9.94 10.44 -17.40
C LEU A 32 10.02 8.97 -17.84
N GLU A 33 11.04 8.62 -18.63
CA GLU A 33 11.31 7.22 -19.02
C GLU A 33 11.61 6.35 -17.79
N ASN A 34 12.34 6.91 -16.81
CA ASN A 34 12.68 6.25 -15.56
C ASN A 34 12.33 7.16 -14.37
N PRO A 35 11.06 7.22 -13.94
CA PRO A 35 10.63 8.02 -12.79
C PRO A 35 11.31 7.54 -11.49
N THR A 36 11.59 8.49 -10.60
CA THR A 36 12.14 8.19 -9.28
C THR A 36 11.02 7.99 -8.26
N ILE A 37 11.06 6.88 -7.53
CA ILE A 37 10.19 6.69 -6.35
C ILE A 37 10.69 7.57 -5.20
N LEU A 38 9.85 8.50 -4.76
CA LEU A 38 10.13 9.44 -3.67
C LEU A 38 9.63 8.92 -2.32
N ALA A 39 8.51 8.19 -2.31
CA ALA A 39 7.95 7.59 -1.11
C ALA A 39 7.03 6.42 -1.43
N VAL A 40 6.83 5.55 -0.46
CA VAL A 40 5.84 4.47 -0.47
C VAL A 40 5.01 4.58 0.80
N SER A 41 3.69 4.65 0.64
CA SER A 41 2.74 4.73 1.74
C SER A 41 1.85 3.49 1.75
N THR A 42 1.70 2.80 2.87
CA THR A 42 0.91 1.57 2.96
C THR A 42 -0.11 1.63 4.08
N ILE A 43 -1.34 1.20 3.83
CA ILE A 43 -2.34 1.04 4.89
C ILE A 43 -2.25 -0.37 5.48
N GLY A 44 -1.39 -0.48 6.49
CA GLY A 44 -1.07 -1.74 7.19
C GLY A 44 -2.05 -2.09 8.31
N VAL A 45 -1.54 -2.79 9.32
CA VAL A 45 -2.31 -3.32 10.47
C VAL A 45 -2.93 -2.25 11.37
N SER A 46 -2.39 -1.03 11.38
CA SER A 46 -2.88 0.07 12.22
C SER A 46 -4.13 0.77 11.66
N GLY A 47 -4.45 0.55 10.38
CA GLY A 47 -5.50 1.29 9.68
C GLY A 47 -5.14 2.74 9.32
N VAL A 48 -3.88 3.13 9.55
CA VAL A 48 -3.32 4.43 9.14
C VAL A 48 -2.18 4.17 8.16
N TYR A 49 -1.95 5.08 7.22
CA TYR A 49 -0.83 4.97 6.29
C TYR A 49 0.51 5.11 7.02
N ASP A 50 1.36 4.08 6.91
CA ASP A 50 2.79 4.17 7.22
C ASP A 50 3.53 4.65 5.96
N ILE A 51 4.39 5.65 6.10
CA ILE A 51 5.03 6.35 4.99
C ILE A 51 6.55 6.19 5.09
N LYS A 52 7.16 5.51 4.11
CA LYS A 52 8.62 5.44 3.95
C LYS A 52 9.05 6.40 2.84
N LYS A 53 9.95 7.33 3.15
CA LYS A 53 10.43 8.37 2.22
C LYS A 53 11.89 8.11 1.83
N LYS A 54 12.25 8.45 0.59
CA LYS A 54 13.61 8.30 0.04
C LYS A 54 14.68 8.99 0.88
N ASN A 55 14.39 10.19 1.36
CA ASN A 55 15.32 11.01 2.15
C ASN A 55 14.97 11.00 3.64
N ALA A 56 14.29 9.96 4.14
CA ALA A 56 14.05 9.84 5.58
C ALA A 56 15.38 9.70 6.33
N THR A 57 15.52 10.43 7.43
CA THR A 57 16.66 10.24 8.33
C THR A 57 16.57 8.86 8.96
N GLN A 58 17.70 8.14 8.95
CA GLN A 58 17.79 6.89 9.66
C GLN A 58 17.65 7.15 11.16
N THR A 59 16.70 6.46 11.76
CA THR A 59 16.45 6.48 13.20
C THR A 59 16.98 5.19 13.81
N CYS A 60 17.70 5.29 14.91
CA CYS A 60 18.21 4.15 15.65
C CYS A 60 17.70 4.20 17.09
N ASP A 61 17.31 3.06 17.63
CA ASP A 61 16.93 2.88 19.02
C ASP A 61 17.68 1.67 19.62
N ARG A 62 17.24 1.21 20.79
CA ARG A 62 17.85 0.07 21.50
C ARG A 62 17.75 -1.25 20.72
N TRP A 63 16.79 -1.36 19.80
CA TRP A 63 16.45 -2.59 19.08
C TRP A 63 17.02 -2.62 17.65
N GLY A 64 17.55 -1.50 17.17
CA GLY A 64 18.25 -1.42 15.89
C GLY A 64 18.03 -0.08 15.21
N CYS A 65 18.43 -0.02 13.94
CA CYS A 65 18.18 1.14 13.07
C CYS A 65 17.08 0.82 12.06
N THR A 66 16.32 1.85 11.67
CA THR A 66 15.40 1.75 10.55
C THR A 66 16.17 1.45 9.27
N ALA A 67 15.60 0.58 8.42
CA ALA A 67 16.22 0.25 7.15
C ALA A 67 16.21 1.49 6.22
N PRO A 68 17.29 1.74 5.46
CA PRO A 68 17.30 2.77 4.43
C PRO A 68 16.19 2.55 3.40
N PHE A 69 15.67 3.62 2.80
CA PHE A 69 14.57 3.52 1.84
C PHE A 69 14.83 2.54 0.68
N GLY A 70 16.06 2.52 0.17
CA GLY A 70 16.46 1.63 -0.92
C GLY A 70 16.35 0.14 -0.58
N GLU A 71 16.35 -0.23 0.70
CA GLU A 71 16.15 -1.64 1.11
C GLU A 71 14.70 -2.11 0.96
N PHE A 72 13.75 -1.19 0.78
CA PHE A 72 12.35 -1.53 0.51
C PHE A 72 12.02 -1.57 -0.99
N ILE A 73 12.98 -1.31 -1.87
CA ILE A 73 12.78 -1.20 -3.32
C ILE A 73 13.62 -2.26 -4.03
N ASN A 74 13.00 -3.06 -4.90
CA ASN A 74 13.68 -3.97 -5.83
C ASN A 74 13.54 -3.44 -7.26
N GLY A 75 14.61 -2.84 -7.80
CA GLY A 75 14.56 -2.15 -9.09
C GLY A 75 13.58 -0.96 -9.06
N THR A 76 12.46 -1.09 -9.78
CA THR A 76 11.38 -0.10 -9.83
C THR A 76 10.16 -0.49 -8.99
N SER A 77 10.25 -1.57 -8.21
CA SER A 77 9.12 -2.15 -7.50
C SER A 77 9.29 -2.02 -5.98
N PRO A 78 8.35 -1.37 -5.28
CA PRO A 78 8.28 -1.48 -3.82
C PRO A 78 8.02 -2.91 -3.40
N MET A 79 8.76 -3.37 -2.39
CA MET A 79 8.57 -4.67 -1.79
C MET A 79 7.60 -4.56 -0.62
N LEU A 80 6.51 -5.33 -0.71
CA LEU A 80 5.44 -5.33 0.28
C LEU A 80 5.25 -6.74 0.84
N VAL A 81 4.86 -6.82 2.11
CA VAL A 81 4.42 -8.04 2.77
C VAL A 81 3.03 -7.85 3.32
N TYR A 82 2.17 -8.86 3.20
CA TYR A 82 0.91 -8.89 3.91
C TYR A 82 1.14 -9.41 5.34
N GLY A 83 1.20 -8.49 6.30
CA GLY A 83 1.48 -8.74 7.70
C GLY A 83 0.21 -8.97 8.54
N MET A 84 0.37 -9.70 9.65
CA MET A 84 -0.68 -9.95 10.63
C MET A 84 -0.36 -9.26 11.96
N GLY A 85 -1.20 -8.32 12.36
CA GLY A 85 -1.20 -7.70 13.68
C GLY A 85 -2.12 -8.43 14.67
N ASP A 86 -2.30 -7.85 15.85
CA ASP A 86 -3.18 -8.44 16.88
C ASP A 86 -4.65 -8.46 16.44
N LYS A 87 -5.19 -7.31 16.02
CA LYS A 87 -6.61 -7.17 15.66
C LYS A 87 -6.89 -7.12 14.16
N ALA A 88 -5.89 -6.87 13.33
CA ALA A 88 -6.01 -6.62 11.90
C ALA A 88 -4.77 -7.09 11.13
N ALA A 89 -4.90 -7.21 9.81
CA ALA A 89 -3.85 -7.55 8.86
C ALA A 89 -3.77 -6.49 7.76
N GLY A 90 -2.65 -6.38 7.05
CA GLY A 90 -2.51 -5.38 5.98
C GLY A 90 -1.16 -5.45 5.28
N VAL A 91 -1.01 -4.69 4.19
CA VAL A 91 0.28 -4.59 3.52
C VAL A 91 1.20 -3.60 4.21
N GLU A 92 2.47 -3.95 4.27
CA GLU A 92 3.54 -3.16 4.89
C GLU A 92 4.80 -3.24 4.02
N PRO A 93 5.68 -2.23 4.00
CA PRO A 93 6.96 -2.32 3.30
C PRO A 93 7.86 -3.37 3.96
N THR A 94 8.58 -4.14 3.16
CA THR A 94 9.51 -5.18 3.65
C THR A 94 10.88 -5.08 3.01
N THR A 95 11.91 -5.53 3.72
CA THR A 95 13.27 -5.68 3.22
C THR A 95 13.57 -7.09 2.71
N GLY A 96 12.57 -7.99 2.73
CA GLY A 96 12.68 -9.35 2.25
C GLY A 96 12.76 -9.45 0.73
N ARG A 97 13.93 -9.18 0.16
CA ARG A 97 14.19 -9.27 -1.29
C ARG A 97 13.83 -10.65 -1.86
N ASP A 98 13.33 -10.64 -3.09
CA ASP A 98 13.05 -11.80 -3.93
C ASP A 98 12.03 -12.81 -3.36
N LYS A 99 11.19 -12.37 -2.41
CA LYS A 99 10.15 -13.19 -1.76
C LYS A 99 8.72 -12.81 -2.16
N GLY A 100 8.58 -11.83 -3.05
CA GLY A 100 7.28 -11.34 -3.53
C GLY A 100 6.89 -11.91 -4.89
N GLU A 101 5.62 -11.71 -5.23
CA GLU A 101 5.05 -12.04 -6.54
C GLU A 101 4.30 -10.82 -7.09
N LEU A 102 4.19 -10.76 -8.42
CA LEU A 102 3.32 -9.81 -9.10
C LEU A 102 1.96 -10.46 -9.35
N GLN A 103 0.92 -9.64 -9.36
CA GLN A 103 -0.44 -10.04 -9.74
C GLN A 103 -0.80 -9.33 -11.03
N ASP A 104 -1.71 -9.93 -11.79
CA ASP A 104 -2.28 -9.28 -12.97
C ASP A 104 -2.97 -7.97 -12.55
N LEU A 105 -2.50 -6.87 -13.13
CA LEU A 105 -2.97 -5.54 -12.81
C LEU A 105 -4.15 -5.16 -13.71
N PHE A 106 -5.24 -4.72 -13.09
CA PHE A 106 -6.31 -3.97 -13.75
C PHE A 106 -6.37 -2.56 -13.15
N MET A 107 -6.25 -1.55 -14.01
CA MET A 107 -6.39 -0.15 -13.59
C MET A 107 -7.87 0.22 -13.47
N TRP A 108 -8.19 1.19 -12.60
CA TRP A 108 -9.57 1.63 -12.37
C TRP A 108 -10.23 2.07 -13.69
N GLU A 109 -9.48 2.76 -14.54
CA GLU A 109 -9.90 3.27 -15.85
C GLU A 109 -10.09 2.17 -16.90
N GLN A 110 -9.57 0.97 -16.65
CA GLN A 110 -9.72 -0.21 -17.53
C GLN A 110 -10.94 -1.06 -17.15
N LEU A 111 -11.54 -0.84 -15.98
CA LEU A 111 -12.71 -1.57 -15.54
C LEU A 111 -13.95 -1.17 -16.33
N THR A 112 -14.83 -2.14 -16.58
CA THR A 112 -16.15 -1.86 -17.14
C THR A 112 -16.98 -1.04 -16.16
N ASP A 113 -17.97 -0.30 -16.67
CA ASP A 113 -18.90 0.46 -15.84
C ASP A 113 -19.58 -0.42 -14.79
N ALA A 114 -19.98 -1.64 -15.18
CA ALA A 114 -20.57 -2.62 -14.28
C ALA A 114 -19.63 -3.02 -13.14
N ALA A 115 -18.34 -3.20 -13.42
CA ALA A 115 -17.35 -3.52 -12.38
C ALA A 115 -17.12 -2.33 -11.44
N ARG A 116 -17.02 -1.11 -11.98
CA ARG A 116 -16.89 0.12 -11.16
C ARG A 116 -18.10 0.32 -10.26
N SER A 117 -19.31 0.25 -10.82
CA SER A 117 -20.55 0.33 -10.03
C SER A 117 -20.67 -0.79 -9.00
N GLY A 118 -20.23 -2.02 -9.33
CA GLY A 118 -20.19 -3.15 -8.41
C GLY A 118 -19.26 -2.89 -7.22
N LEU A 119 -18.05 -2.36 -7.47
CA LEU A 119 -17.09 -2.04 -6.41
C LEU A 119 -17.57 -0.90 -5.51
N THR A 120 -18.15 0.15 -6.08
CA THR A 120 -18.74 1.26 -5.31
C THR A 120 -19.95 0.81 -4.50
N GLY A 121 -20.85 0.04 -5.10
CA GLY A 121 -22.10 -0.41 -4.47
C GLY A 121 -21.95 -1.55 -3.45
N ALA A 122 -20.87 -2.32 -3.51
CA ALA A 122 -20.66 -3.47 -2.62
C ALA A 122 -20.51 -3.11 -1.13
N GLY A 123 -20.18 -1.85 -0.81
CA GLY A 123 -20.08 -1.39 0.58
C GLY A 123 -18.91 -1.98 1.37
N PHE A 124 -17.92 -2.60 0.70
CA PHE A 124 -16.74 -3.18 1.35
C PHE A 124 -15.58 -2.20 1.54
N GLY A 125 -15.76 -0.93 1.17
CA GLY A 125 -14.77 0.13 1.38
C GLY A 125 -13.52 -0.03 0.51
N ALA A 126 -13.70 -0.29 -0.79
CA ALA A 126 -12.54 -0.37 -1.69
C ALA A 126 -11.87 1.02 -1.82
N PRO A 127 -10.54 1.11 -1.67
CA PRO A 127 -9.85 2.40 -1.49
C PRO A 127 -9.69 3.20 -2.80
N ILE A 128 -9.97 2.56 -3.93
CA ILE A 128 -9.77 3.10 -5.29
C ILE A 128 -11.06 3.61 -5.94
N ILE A 129 -12.20 3.51 -5.26
CA ILE A 129 -13.46 4.09 -5.76
C ILE A 129 -13.36 5.62 -5.74
N ASP A 130 -14.12 6.27 -6.62
CA ASP A 130 -14.06 7.71 -6.84
C ASP A 130 -14.22 8.51 -5.54
N GLU A 131 -15.12 8.09 -4.65
CA GLU A 131 -15.39 8.77 -3.37
C GLU A 131 -14.25 8.61 -2.35
N ALA A 132 -13.48 7.52 -2.43
CA ALA A 132 -12.43 7.19 -1.46
C ALA A 132 -11.02 7.52 -1.95
N PHE A 133 -10.82 7.62 -3.27
CA PHE A 133 -9.50 7.74 -3.88
C PHE A 133 -8.74 8.99 -3.40
N THR A 134 -9.33 10.18 -3.56
CA THR A 134 -8.70 11.45 -3.16
C THR A 134 -8.45 11.52 -1.65
N PRO A 135 -9.42 11.24 -0.76
CA PRO A 135 -9.16 11.20 0.68
C PRO A 135 -8.05 10.23 1.10
N ASN A 136 -7.99 9.06 0.46
CA ASN A 136 -6.92 8.08 0.72
C ASN A 136 -5.55 8.60 0.25
N LEU A 137 -5.47 9.29 -0.89
CA LEU A 137 -4.24 9.92 -1.36
C LEU A 137 -3.76 11.02 -0.42
N GLU A 138 -4.68 11.85 0.10
CA GLU A 138 -4.36 12.88 1.08
C GLU A 138 -3.82 12.28 2.38
N SER A 139 -4.46 11.24 2.91
CA SER A 139 -4.00 10.52 4.10
C SER A 139 -2.66 9.83 3.89
N ALA A 140 -2.40 9.32 2.68
CA ALA A 140 -1.16 8.68 2.31
C ALA A 140 -0.04 9.66 1.94
N ARG A 141 -0.31 10.97 1.90
CA ARG A 141 0.61 11.96 1.32
C ARG A 141 1.86 12.15 2.18
N PRO A 142 3.06 11.93 1.62
CA PRO A 142 4.30 12.31 2.29
C PRO A 142 4.40 13.84 2.41
N PHE A 143 4.67 14.33 3.60
CA PHE A 143 5.16 15.71 3.78
C PHE A 143 6.61 15.77 3.30
N PHE A 144 6.89 16.46 2.21
CA PHE A 144 8.25 16.70 1.73
C PHE A 144 8.78 18.04 2.26
#